data_AF-A0A7S3I0D6-F1
#
_entry.id   AF-A0A7S3I0D6-F1
#
_cell.length_a   1.000
_cell.length_b   1.000
_cell.length_c   1.000
_cell.angle_alpha   90.00
_cell.angle_beta   90.00
_cell.angle_gamma   90.00
#
_symmetry.space_group_name_H-M   'P 1'
#
loop_
_entity.id
_entity.type
_entity.pdbx_description
1 polymer ?
#
loop_
_entity_poly.entity_id
_entity_poly.type
_entity_poly.pdbx_seq_one_letter_code
_entity_poly.pdbx_strand_id
1 'polypeptide(L)'
;MEETKNLLKFATPRSLAILDELGRGTSTFDGYSIANAVMQYLVRRLNCLTLFSTHYHMLLDEFREFPGVKTYHMSYKANEKGDYVIFLYKFVQGECPMSFGLNVARMAGLPQRVLDIASKKSLHFAAQLDKVTDQAAKMRQRRSAEAADEDQ
;
A
#
# COMPACT_ATOMS: atom_id res chain seq x y z
N MET A 1 14.66 -7.12 7.97
CA MET A 1 14.86 -5.71 8.44
C MET A 1 16.33 -5.31 8.38
N GLU A 2 17.26 -6.25 8.59
CA GLU A 2 18.70 -6.04 8.38
C GLU A 2 19.01 -5.59 6.94
N GLU A 3 18.29 -6.13 5.95
CA GLU A 3 18.43 -5.79 4.53
C GLU A 3 18.08 -4.33 4.27
N THR A 4 16.94 -3.87 4.79
CA THR A 4 16.50 -2.47 4.69
C THR A 4 17.47 -1.53 5.39
N LYS A 5 17.98 -1.91 6.58
CA LYS A 5 19.01 -1.15 7.29
C LYS A 5 20.25 -0.97 6.43
N ASN A 6 20.73 -2.04 5.79
CA ASN A 6 21.92 -1.99 4.94
C ASN A 6 21.68 -1.17 3.68
N LEU A 7 20.51 -1.30 3.04
CA LEU A 7 20.12 -0.46 1.92
C LEU A 7 20.18 1.02 2.31
N LEU A 8 19.54 1.41 3.40
CA LEU A 8 19.51 2.80 3.85
C LEU A 8 20.89 3.33 4.27
N LYS A 9 21.74 2.46 4.81
CA LYS A 9 23.10 2.82 5.25
C LYS A 9 24.07 3.05 4.10
N PHE A 10 23.97 2.25 3.04
CA PHE A 10 24.97 2.23 1.97
C PHE A 10 24.50 2.82 0.64
N ALA A 11 23.19 3.00 0.44
CA ALA A 11 22.68 3.63 -0.76
C ALA A 11 23.16 5.09 -0.85
N THR A 12 23.42 5.51 -2.08
CA THR A 12 23.80 6.87 -2.44
C THR A 12 22.81 7.40 -3.50
N PRO A 13 22.82 8.69 -3.85
CA PRO A 13 21.97 9.21 -4.92
C PRO A 13 22.18 8.54 -6.29
N ARG A 14 23.30 7.83 -6.51
CA ARG A 14 23.59 7.09 -7.75
C ARG A 14 23.24 5.60 -7.68
N SER A 15 22.63 5.15 -6.58
CA SER A 15 22.21 3.76 -6.40
C SER A 15 20.85 3.49 -7.06
N LEU A 16 20.60 2.23 -7.39
CA LEU A 16 19.28 1.69 -7.68
C LEU A 16 18.79 0.91 -6.46
N ALA A 17 17.74 1.39 -5.81
CA ALA A 17 17.08 0.71 -4.69
C ALA A 17 15.86 -0.06 -5.19
N ILE A 18 15.75 -1.34 -4.83
CA ILE A 18 14.58 -2.18 -5.14
C ILE A 18 14.09 -2.75 -3.82
N LEU A 19 12.85 -2.42 -3.46
CA LEU A 19 12.17 -2.90 -2.26
C LEU A 19 10.91 -3.63 -2.69
N ASP A 20 10.73 -4.85 -2.19
CA ASP A 20 9.55 -5.67 -2.47
C ASP A 20 8.85 -6.04 -1.17
N GLU A 21 7.60 -5.61 -1.03
CA GLU A 21 6.72 -5.87 0.12
C GLU A 21 7.38 -5.57 1.49
N LEU A 22 8.04 -4.42 1.60
CA LEU A 22 8.61 -3.96 2.86
C LEU A 22 7.49 -3.79 3.91
N GLY A 23 7.73 -4.32 5.12
CA GLY A 23 6.74 -4.30 6.21
C GLY A 23 5.94 -5.58 6.32
N ARG A 24 6.13 -6.55 5.41
CA ARG A 24 5.58 -7.90 5.55
C ARG A 24 6.19 -8.62 6.76
N GLY A 25 5.36 -9.36 7.50
CA GLY A 25 5.78 -10.16 8.65
C GLY A 25 5.61 -9.48 10.02
N THR A 26 4.98 -8.29 10.06
CA THR A 26 4.54 -7.63 11.29
C THR A 26 3.07 -7.24 11.20
N SER A 27 2.53 -6.55 12.21
CA SER A 27 1.17 -6.01 12.20
C SER A 27 0.98 -5.09 10.98
N THR A 28 -0.24 -5.02 10.44
CA THR A 28 -0.54 -4.18 9.26
C THR A 28 -0.22 -2.71 9.50
N PHE A 29 -0.48 -2.21 10.72
CA PHE A 29 -0.23 -0.82 11.08
C PHE A 29 1.27 -0.52 11.24
N ASP A 30 2.03 -1.40 11.89
CA ASP A 30 3.47 -1.21 12.04
C ASP A 30 4.19 -1.38 10.71
N GLY A 31 3.78 -2.37 9.92
CA GLY A 31 4.32 -2.62 8.59
C GLY A 31 4.11 -1.44 7.66
N TYR A 32 2.90 -0.87 7.63
CA TYR A 32 2.61 0.38 6.92
C TYR A 32 3.50 1.53 7.40
N SER A 33 3.55 1.75 8.72
CA SER A 33 4.28 2.88 9.30
C SER A 33 5.78 2.83 8.99
N ILE A 34 6.38 1.63 9.04
CA ILE A 34 7.78 1.41 8.66
C ILE A 34 7.97 1.64 7.16
N ALA A 35 7.13 1.04 6.31
CA ALA A 35 7.21 1.20 4.86
C ALA A 35 7.12 2.68 4.45
N ASN A 36 6.20 3.42 5.08
CA ASN A 36 6.03 4.84 4.89
C ASN A 36 7.28 5.63 5.28
N ALA A 37 7.79 5.44 6.50
CA ALA A 37 9.00 6.14 6.96
C ALA A 37 10.21 5.88 6.06
N VAL A 38 10.37 4.64 5.57
CA VAL A 38 11.43 4.27 4.64
C VAL A 38 11.24 4.94 3.29
N MET A 39 10.02 4.94 2.73
CA MET A 39 9.72 5.65 1.49
C MET A 39 10.01 7.15 1.61
N GLN A 40 9.60 7.80 2.71
CA GLN A 40 9.91 9.21 2.98
C GLN A 40 11.43 9.47 3.00
N TYR A 41 12.21 8.58 3.62
CA TYR A 41 13.67 8.71 3.66
C TYR A 41 14.30 8.54 2.27
N LEU A 42 13.83 7.56 1.48
CA LEU A 42 14.32 7.32 0.13
C LEU A 42 14.09 8.54 -0.76
N VAL A 43 12.89 9.11 -0.76
CA VAL A 43 12.54 10.21 -1.68
C VAL A 43 13.08 11.57 -1.22
N ARG A 44 13.17 11.84 0.11
CA ARG A 44 13.61 13.15 0.63
C ARG A 44 15.09 13.24 0.93
N ARG A 45 15.74 12.14 1.37
CA ARG A 45 17.12 12.17 1.85
C ARG A 45 18.08 11.52 0.87
N LEU A 46 17.81 10.29 0.44
CA LEU A 46 18.72 9.57 -0.45
C LEU A 46 18.58 10.02 -1.91
N ASN A 47 17.34 10.30 -2.33
CA ASN A 47 16.98 10.72 -3.68
C ASN A 47 17.63 9.87 -4.78
N CYS A 48 17.67 8.55 -4.54
CA CYS A 48 18.20 7.57 -5.46
C CYS A 48 17.07 6.97 -6.31
N LEU A 49 17.42 6.37 -7.45
CA LEU A 49 16.44 5.70 -8.29
C LEU A 49 15.84 4.52 -7.52
N THR A 50 14.52 4.51 -7.32
CA THR A 50 13.84 3.57 -6.43
C THR A 50 12.69 2.87 -7.13
N LEU A 51 12.62 1.54 -6.99
CA LEU A 51 11.43 0.73 -7.27
C LEU A 51 10.91 0.21 -5.92
N PHE A 52 9.68 0.54 -5.59
CA PHE A 52 9.04 0.12 -4.35
C PHE A 52 7.73 -0.61 -4.68
N SER A 53 7.74 -1.93 -4.55
CA SER A 53 6.58 -2.80 -4.71
C SER A 53 5.86 -2.96 -3.36
N THR A 54 4.55 -2.76 -3.32
CA THR A 54 3.76 -2.80 -2.09
C THR A 54 2.29 -3.13 -2.32
N HIS A 55 1.67 -3.80 -1.34
CA HIS A 55 0.22 -3.91 -1.21
C HIS A 55 -0.44 -2.80 -0.37
N TYR A 56 0.33 -1.84 0.17
CA TYR A 56 -0.23 -0.76 0.98
C TYR A 56 -0.81 0.37 0.12
N HIS A 57 -2.10 0.30 -0.21
CA HIS A 57 -2.80 1.35 -0.96
C HIS A 57 -2.71 2.73 -0.29
N MET A 58 -2.75 2.79 1.05
CA MET A 58 -2.59 4.04 1.81
C MET A 58 -1.26 4.75 1.51
N LEU A 59 -0.21 3.98 1.17
CA LEU A 59 1.08 4.56 0.80
C LEU A 59 1.01 5.24 -0.57
N LEU A 60 0.21 4.71 -1.50
CA LEU A 60 0.00 5.34 -2.80
C LEU A 60 -0.72 6.67 -2.64
N ASP A 61 -1.76 6.72 -1.82
CA ASP A 61 -2.52 7.95 -1.58
C ASP A 61 -1.66 9.06 -0.95
N GLU A 62 -0.79 8.72 0.01
CA GLU A 62 0.07 9.71 0.68
C GLU A 62 1.17 10.28 -0.23
N PHE A 63 1.65 9.49 -1.20
CA PHE A 63 2.75 9.88 -2.10
C PHE A 63 2.29 10.25 -3.52
N ARG A 64 0.99 10.22 -3.80
CA ARG A 64 0.41 10.46 -5.14
C ARG A 64 0.89 11.77 -5.76
N GLU A 65 0.96 12.83 -4.97
CA GLU A 65 1.36 14.18 -5.41
C GLU A 65 2.83 14.49 -5.14
N PHE A 66 3.59 13.53 -4.62
CA PHE A 66 4.98 13.77 -4.25
C PHE A 66 5.86 13.95 -5.51
N PRO A 67 6.60 15.07 -5.63
CA PRO A 67 7.46 15.30 -6.79
C PRO A 67 8.48 14.19 -6.98
N GLY A 68 8.54 13.61 -8.18
CA GLY A 68 9.46 12.52 -8.50
C GLY A 68 8.95 11.12 -8.18
N VAL A 69 7.78 10.98 -7.55
CA VAL A 69 7.10 9.70 -7.38
C VAL A 69 6.08 9.50 -8.50
N LYS A 70 6.04 8.28 -9.05
CA LYS A 70 5.05 7.88 -10.05
C LYS A 70 4.55 6.49 -9.72
N THR A 71 3.23 6.31 -9.78
CA THR A 71 2.57 5.04 -9.51
C THR A 71 2.43 4.22 -10.79
N TYR A 72 2.64 2.91 -10.65
CA TYR A 72 2.51 1.93 -11.73
C TYR A 72 1.89 0.65 -11.18
N HIS A 73 1.30 -0.16 -12.07
CA HIS A 73 0.78 -1.48 -11.74
C HIS A 73 0.93 -2.44 -12.92
N MET A 74 0.73 -3.74 -12.66
CA MET A 74 0.62 -4.74 -13.71
C MET A 74 -0.82 -4.79 -14.22
N SER A 75 -1.01 -4.49 -15.51
CA SER A 75 -2.33 -4.42 -16.12
C SER A 75 -3.04 -5.77 -16.21
N TYR A 76 -4.36 -5.70 -16.26
CA TYR A 76 -5.26 -6.84 -16.29
C TYR A 76 -6.46 -6.54 -17.20
N LYS A 77 -7.19 -7.59 -17.61
CA LYS A 77 -8.53 -7.50 -18.19
C LYS A 77 -9.50 -8.19 -17.27
N ALA A 78 -10.61 -7.54 -16.94
CA ALA A 78 -11.72 -8.15 -16.22
C ALA A 78 -12.93 -8.27 -17.14
N ASN A 79 -13.78 -9.26 -16.90
CA ASN A 79 -15.12 -9.26 -17.49
C ASN A 79 -16.01 -8.19 -16.82
N GLU A 80 -17.19 -7.92 -17.38
CA GLU A 80 -18.11 -6.89 -16.85
C GLU A 80 -18.51 -7.12 -15.39
N LYS A 81 -18.58 -8.38 -14.97
CA LYS A 81 -18.92 -8.78 -13.59
C LYS A 81 -17.74 -8.69 -12.61
N GLY A 82 -16.51 -8.53 -13.10
CA GLY A 82 -15.28 -8.44 -12.30
C GLY A 82 -14.89 -9.74 -11.58
N ASP A 83 -15.60 -10.85 -11.78
CA ASP A 83 -15.35 -12.14 -11.13
C ASP A 83 -14.30 -12.98 -11.88
N TYR A 84 -14.05 -12.67 -13.14
CA TYR A 84 -13.00 -13.27 -13.95
C TYR A 84 -11.98 -12.23 -14.41
N VAL A 85 -10.70 -12.49 -14.13
CA VAL A 85 -9.59 -11.56 -14.41
C VAL A 85 -8.48 -12.31 -15.13
N ILE A 86 -7.94 -11.69 -16.18
CA ILE A 86 -6.78 -12.13 -16.93
C ILE A 86 -5.65 -11.13 -16.67
N PHE A 87 -4.55 -11.60 -16.10
CA PHE A 87 -3.35 -10.79 -15.89
C PHE A 87 -2.56 -10.70 -17.20
N LEU A 88 -2.27 -9.48 -17.66
CA LEU A 88 -1.55 -9.25 -18.92
C LEU A 88 -0.03 -9.14 -18.73
N TYR A 89 0.44 -9.06 -17.48
CA TYR A 89 1.84 -8.87 -17.11
C TYR A 89 2.53 -7.67 -17.79
N LYS A 90 1.74 -6.67 -18.20
CA LYS A 90 2.25 -5.43 -18.79
C LYS A 90 2.27 -4.35 -17.72
N PHE A 91 3.46 -3.81 -17.45
CA PHE A 91 3.69 -2.72 -16.51
C PHE A 91 3.20 -1.40 -17.12
N VAL A 92 2.21 -0.78 -16.48
CA VAL A 92 1.55 0.44 -16.97
C VAL A 92 1.46 1.48 -15.87
N GLN A 93 1.44 2.75 -16.27
CA GLN A 93 1.32 3.87 -15.34
C GLN A 93 -0.09 3.92 -14.73
N GLY A 94 -0.16 4.33 -13.46
CA GLY A 94 -1.38 4.47 -12.70
C GLY A 94 -1.48 3.46 -11.56
N GLU A 95 -2.57 3.54 -10.81
CA GLU A 95 -2.81 2.73 -9.62
C GLU A 95 -3.70 1.53 -9.95
N CYS A 96 -3.53 0.46 -9.19
CA CYS A 96 -4.41 -0.70 -9.28
C CYS A 96 -5.69 -0.42 -8.47
N PRO A 97 -6.87 -0.35 -9.11
CA PRO A 97 -8.10 0.10 -8.44
C PRO A 97 -8.68 -0.94 -7.48
N MET A 98 -8.32 -2.23 -7.63
CA MET A 98 -8.86 -3.32 -6.82
C MET A 98 -7.79 -4.37 -6.50
N SER A 99 -8.01 -5.09 -5.40
CA SER A 99 -7.27 -6.31 -5.07
C SER A 99 -7.88 -7.53 -5.76
N PHE A 100 -7.05 -8.39 -6.34
CA PHE A 100 -7.48 -9.58 -7.08
C PHE A 100 -7.33 -10.88 -6.30
N GLY A 101 -7.11 -10.82 -4.98
CA GLY A 101 -6.85 -12.01 -4.16
C GLY A 101 -7.94 -13.09 -4.28
N LEU A 102 -9.22 -12.69 -4.27
CA LEU A 102 -10.35 -13.62 -4.44
C LEU A 102 -10.45 -14.18 -5.87
N ASN A 103 -10.09 -13.37 -6.88
CA ASN A 103 -10.05 -13.81 -8.28
C ASN A 103 -8.95 -14.85 -8.48
N VAL A 104 -7.75 -14.62 -7.92
CA VAL A 104 -6.65 -15.58 -7.94
C VAL A 104 -7.04 -16.87 -7.23
N ALA A 105 -7.68 -16.78 -6.05
CA ALA A 105 -8.18 -17.95 -5.32
C ALA A 105 -9.20 -18.76 -6.14
N ARG A 106 -10.10 -18.09 -6.87
CA ARG A 106 -11.04 -18.73 -7.78
C ARG A 106 -10.33 -19.43 -8.94
N MET A 107 -9.35 -18.77 -9.56
CA MET A 107 -8.52 -19.36 -10.63
C MET A 107 -7.73 -20.58 -10.15
N ALA A 108 -7.31 -20.59 -8.88
CA ALA A 108 -6.65 -21.72 -8.24
C ALA A 108 -7.60 -22.89 -7.92
N GLY A 109 -8.91 -22.75 -8.18
CA GLY A 109 -9.90 -23.81 -7.98
C GLY A 109 -10.35 -23.97 -6.53
N LEU A 110 -10.25 -22.92 -5.69
CA LEU A 110 -10.77 -23.00 -4.33
C LEU A 110 -12.30 -23.22 -4.34
N PRO A 111 -12.85 -24.02 -3.40
CA PRO A 111 -14.29 -24.28 -3.35
C PRO A 111 -15.11 -22.99 -3.22
N GLN A 112 -16.22 -22.90 -3.95
CA GLN A 112 -17.08 -21.70 -3.96
C GLN A 112 -17.50 -21.28 -2.55
N ARG A 113 -17.82 -22.24 -1.67
CA ARG A 113 -18.17 -21.98 -0.27
C ARG A 113 -17.07 -21.22 0.50
N VAL A 114 -15.80 -21.50 0.22
CA VAL A 114 -14.65 -20.80 0.84
C VAL A 114 -14.56 -19.38 0.30
N LEU A 115 -14.71 -19.21 -1.02
CA LEU A 115 -14.69 -17.89 -1.67
C LEU A 115 -15.83 -16.99 -1.15
N ASP A 116 -17.02 -17.53 -0.95
CA ASP A 116 -18.18 -16.79 -0.43
C ASP A 116 -17.93 -16.29 1.00
N ILE A 117 -17.34 -17.13 1.86
CA ILE A 117 -16.96 -16.76 3.23
C ILE A 117 -15.88 -15.68 3.21
N ALA A 118 -14.85 -15.85 2.38
CA ALA A 118 -13.77 -14.90 2.25
C ALA A 118 -14.26 -13.54 1.72
N SER A 119 -15.17 -13.54 0.74
CA SER A 119 -15.81 -12.33 0.21
C SER A 119 -16.57 -11.57 1.30
N LYS A 120 -17.39 -12.26 2.09
CA LYS A 120 -18.12 -11.65 3.22
C LYS A 120 -17.16 -11.09 4.27
N LYS A 121 -16.09 -11.82 4.59
CA LYS A 121 -15.09 -11.37 5.57
C LYS A 121 -14.31 -10.16 5.08
N SER A 122 -13.96 -10.11 3.80
CA SER A 122 -13.28 -8.97 3.17
C SER A 122 -14.13 -7.70 3.24
N LEU A 123 -15.42 -7.78 2.89
CA LEU A 123 -16.36 -6.65 3.01
C LEU A 123 -16.49 -6.16 4.45
N HIS A 124 -16.62 -7.08 5.40
CA HIS A 124 -16.70 -6.72 6.81
C HIS A 124 -15.41 -6.04 7.31
N PHE A 125 -14.25 -6.55 6.91
CA PHE A 125 -12.96 -6.01 7.30
C PHE A 125 -12.73 -4.60 6.73
N ALA A 126 -13.10 -4.38 5.46
CA ALA A 126 -13.06 -3.05 4.83
C ALA A 126 -13.92 -2.04 5.61
N ALA A 127 -15.17 -2.40 5.91
CA ALA A 127 -16.07 -1.53 6.69
C ALA A 127 -15.58 -1.24 8.12
N GLN A 128 -14.80 -2.16 8.73
CA GLN A 128 -14.16 -1.93 10.02
C GLN A 128 -12.98 -0.96 9.90
N LEU A 129 -12.16 -1.10 8.85
CA LEU A 129 -11.04 -0.20 8.57
C LEU A 129 -11.51 1.24 8.31
N ASP A 130 -12.59 1.43 7.55
CA ASP A 130 -13.15 2.76 7.29
C ASP A 130 -13.58 3.45 8.58
N LYS A 131 -14.21 2.71 9.52
CA LYS A 131 -14.60 3.27 10.82
C LYS A 131 -13.40 3.66 11.68
N VAL A 132 -12.35 2.84 11.67
CA VAL A 132 -11.13 3.11 12.45
C VAL A 132 -10.36 4.29 11.86
N THR A 133 -10.26 4.37 10.54
CA THR A 133 -9.60 5.49 9.85
C THR A 133 -10.35 6.80 10.04
N ASP A 134 -11.68 6.80 9.96
CA ASP A 134 -12.53 7.97 10.27
C ASP A 134 -12.35 8.46 11.71
N GLN A 135 -12.29 7.52 12.67
CA GLN A 135 -12.07 7.87 14.08
C GLN A 135 -10.67 8.44 14.30
N ALA A 136 -9.64 7.84 13.69
CA ALA A 136 -8.27 8.32 13.77
C ALA A 136 -8.10 9.72 13.13
N ALA A 137 -8.76 9.98 12.00
CA ALA A 137 -8.78 11.29 11.35
C ALA A 137 -9.43 12.37 12.25
N LYS A 138 -10.56 12.05 12.88
CA LYS A 138 -11.23 12.95 13.84
C LYS A 138 -10.38 13.22 15.09
N MET A 139 -9.67 12.22 15.60
CA MET A 139 -8.74 12.40 16.73
C MET A 139 -7.54 13.26 16.35
N ARG A 140 -6.97 13.10 15.14
CA ARG A 140 -5.89 13.96 14.64
C ARG A 140 -6.33 15.41 14.51
N GLN A 141 -7.50 15.66 13.93
CA GLN A 141 -8.05 17.02 13.83
C GLN A 141 -8.25 17.68 15.21
N ARG A 142 -8.75 16.92 16.20
CA ARG A 142 -8.87 17.41 17.58
C ARG A 142 -7.53 17.76 18.21
N ARG A 143 -6.53 16.88 18.09
CA ARG A 143 -5.18 17.15 18.62
C ARG A 143 -4.49 18.34 17.95
N SER A 144 -4.68 18.52 16.64
CA SER A 144 -4.15 19.68 15.92
C SER A 144 -4.85 20.99 16.29
N ALA A 145 -6.14 20.93 16.64
CA ALA A 145 -6.89 22.09 17.14
C ALA A 145 -6.49 22.44 18.59
N GLU A 146 -6.32 21.43 19.45
CA GLU A 146 -5.87 21.60 20.84
C GLU A 146 -4.43 22.16 20.91
N ALA A 147 -3.52 21.68 20.07
CA ALA A 147 -2.15 22.19 20.00
C ALA A 147 -2.04 23.62 19.43
N ALA A 148 -3.04 24.10 18.70
CA ALA A 148 -3.08 25.48 18.20
C ALA A 148 -3.65 26.48 19.22
N ASP A 149 -4.36 25.98 20.24
CA ASP A 149 -4.94 26.78 21.33
C ASP A 149 -3.95 26.96 22.51
N GLU A 150 -2.95 26.08 22.66
CA GLU A 150 -1.90 26.19 23.69
C GLU A 150 -0.77 27.19 23.35
N ASP A 151 -0.71 27.69 22.11
CA ASP A 151 0.28 28.68 21.63
C ASP A 151 -0.26 30.14 21.65
N GLN A 152 -1.41 30.40 22.32
CA GLN A 152 -1.95 31.74 22.60
C GLN A 152 -1.88 32.10 24.09
#